data_AF-A0A838YNG1-F1
#
_entry.id   AF-A0A838YNG1-F1
#
_cell.length_a   1.000
_cell.length_b   1.000
_cell.length_c   1.000
_cell.angle_alpha   90.00
_cell.angle_beta   90.00
_cell.angle_gamma   90.00
#
_symmetry.space_group_name_H-M   'P 1'
#
loop_
_entity.id
_entity.type
_entity.pdbx_description
1 polymer ?
#
loop_
_entity_poly.entity_id
_entity_poly.type
_entity_poly.pdbx_seq_one_letter_code
_entity_poly.pdbx_strand_id
1 'polypeptide(L)'
;MKKALSFLTVAFLMSACHSIVYTPLKGNYPSDYTIVFNKPADEVMTNIIEYCLKNNISLKVIDRKNGLIMSEPYKINSFTFESPVGIPEDSSARVIVGREKLKNYSYGAELVLTDIVFQVKEEENRTSMTVMLANMVGYIYQKAAYTHMRGMCLKEVRSTGFLEKQIIAGIK
;
A
#
# COMPACT_ATOMS: atom_id res chain seq x y z
N MET A 1 25.03 45.61 -25.38
CA MET A 1 25.37 44.20 -25.07
C MET A 1 24.81 43.67 -23.75
N LYS A 2 24.53 44.51 -22.73
CA LYS A 2 23.98 44.07 -21.43
C LYS A 2 22.55 43.46 -21.50
N LYS A 3 21.71 43.91 -22.45
CA LYS A 3 20.33 43.39 -22.62
C LYS A 3 20.27 41.97 -23.22
N ALA A 4 21.28 41.56 -23.98
CA ALA A 4 21.35 40.20 -24.54
C ALA A 4 21.75 39.16 -23.47
N LEU A 5 22.57 39.57 -22.49
CA LEU A 5 23.00 38.71 -21.40
C LEU A 5 21.84 38.39 -20.44
N SER A 6 20.94 39.35 -20.18
CA SER A 6 19.76 39.14 -19.32
C SER A 6 18.70 38.23 -19.94
N PHE A 7 18.60 38.16 -21.28
CA PHE A 7 17.69 37.24 -21.95
C PHE A 7 18.17 35.78 -21.89
N LEU A 8 19.49 35.56 -21.89
CA LEU A 8 20.08 34.22 -21.83
C LEU A 8 19.90 33.56 -20.45
N THR A 9 19.90 34.34 -19.37
CA THR A 9 19.69 33.83 -17.99
C THR A 9 18.26 33.38 -17.72
N VAL A 10 17.26 34.03 -18.31
CA VAL A 10 15.84 33.65 -18.15
C VAL A 10 15.51 32.38 -18.94
N ALA A 11 16.13 32.18 -20.11
CA ALA A 11 15.95 30.97 -20.91
C ALA A 11 16.55 29.71 -20.25
N PHE A 12 17.64 29.84 -19.48
CA PHE A 12 18.27 28.73 -18.76
C PHE A 12 17.51 28.28 -17.51
N LEU A 13 16.68 29.15 -16.91
CA LEU A 13 15.88 28.80 -15.73
C LEU A 13 14.62 27.97 -16.06
N MET A 14 14.21 27.93 -17.33
CA MET A 14 13.00 27.20 -17.77
C MET A 14 13.25 25.75 -18.19
N SER A 15 14.50 25.30 -18.31
CA SER A 15 14.85 23.96 -18.86
C SER A 15 14.96 22.84 -17.82
N ALA A 16 14.81 23.13 -16.53
CA ALA A 16 15.07 22.15 -15.46
C ALA A 16 13.83 21.41 -14.92
N CYS A 17 12.62 21.70 -15.40
CA CYS A 17 11.43 21.02 -14.91
C CYS A 17 11.20 19.70 -15.67
N HIS A 18 11.79 18.61 -15.18
CA HIS A 18 11.43 17.26 -15.63
C HIS A 18 10.01 16.93 -15.15
N SER A 19 9.06 16.86 -16.08
CA SER A 19 7.70 16.38 -15.77
C SER A 19 7.70 14.86 -15.66
N ILE A 20 7.35 14.36 -14.46
CA ILE A 20 7.08 12.94 -14.23
C ILE A 20 5.67 12.67 -14.76
N VAL A 21 5.54 11.74 -15.71
CA VAL A 21 4.22 11.33 -16.21
C VAL A 21 3.72 10.21 -15.31
N TYR A 22 2.66 10.53 -14.57
CA TYR A 22 1.99 9.62 -13.65
C TYR A 22 0.80 8.95 -14.36
N THR A 23 0.70 7.61 -14.28
CA THR A 23 -0.49 6.89 -14.74
C THR A 23 -1.29 6.46 -13.50
N PRO A 24 -2.44 7.11 -13.21
CA PRO A 24 -3.27 6.75 -12.07
C PRO A 24 -3.87 5.35 -12.23
N LEU A 25 -4.04 4.68 -11.09
CA LEU A 25 -4.79 3.43 -11.00
C LEU A 25 -6.26 3.72 -11.31
N LYS A 26 -6.81 2.98 -12.28
CA LYS A 26 -8.20 3.10 -12.75
C LYS A 26 -9.14 2.12 -12.06
N GLY A 27 -8.61 0.99 -11.61
CA GLY A 27 -9.37 -0.11 -11.03
C GLY A 27 -10.04 0.29 -9.73
N ASN A 28 -11.24 -0.27 -9.51
CA ASN A 28 -11.94 -0.15 -8.24
C ASN A 28 -11.41 -1.23 -7.29
N TYR A 29 -10.47 -0.82 -6.44
CA TYR A 29 -9.84 -1.71 -5.47
C TYR A 29 -10.47 -1.55 -4.08
N PRO A 30 -10.72 -2.66 -3.36
CA PRO A 30 -11.28 -2.62 -2.02
C PRO A 30 -10.31 -1.94 -1.04
N SER A 31 -10.86 -1.15 -0.11
CA SER A 31 -10.10 -0.53 0.99
C SER A 31 -10.04 -1.40 2.24
N ASP A 32 -11.02 -2.28 2.40
CA ASP A 32 -11.22 -3.08 3.59
C ASP A 32 -12.00 -4.36 3.29
N TYR A 33 -11.96 -5.29 4.25
CA TYR A 33 -12.73 -6.53 4.25
C TYR A 33 -13.37 -6.76 5.60
N THR A 34 -14.68 -6.90 5.61
CA THR A 34 -15.46 -7.13 6.84
C THR A 34 -16.09 -8.52 6.83
N ILE A 35 -16.00 -9.21 7.96
CA ILE A 35 -16.70 -10.47 8.23
C ILE A 35 -17.45 -10.36 9.57
N VAL A 36 -18.51 -11.16 9.73
CA VAL A 36 -19.31 -11.23 10.96
C VAL A 36 -19.13 -12.60 11.60
N PHE A 37 -18.93 -12.59 12.92
CA PHE A 37 -18.79 -13.75 13.77
C PHE A 37 -19.95 -13.84 14.76
N ASN A 38 -20.34 -15.07 15.08
CA ASN A 38 -21.23 -15.40 16.19
C ASN A 38 -20.41 -15.68 17.46
N LYS A 39 -19.52 -14.74 17.81
CA LYS A 39 -18.59 -14.83 18.94
C LYS A 39 -18.51 -13.47 19.64
N PRO A 40 -18.20 -13.41 20.95
CA PRO A 40 -17.97 -12.15 21.65
C PRO A 40 -16.74 -11.40 21.08
N ALA A 41 -16.73 -10.07 21.16
CA ALA A 41 -15.62 -9.27 20.62
C ALA A 41 -14.27 -9.59 21.26
N ASP A 42 -14.26 -9.87 22.57
CA ASP A 42 -13.03 -10.25 23.28
C ASP A 42 -12.41 -11.55 22.77
N GLU A 43 -13.23 -12.51 22.33
CA GLU A 43 -12.75 -13.75 21.72
C GLU A 43 -12.15 -13.44 20.34
N VAL A 44 -12.84 -12.68 19.51
CA VAL A 44 -12.35 -12.29 18.17
C VAL A 44 -11.02 -11.51 18.28
N MET A 45 -10.93 -10.56 19.21
CA MET A 45 -9.71 -9.80 19.49
C MET A 45 -8.55 -10.70 19.92
N THR A 46 -8.83 -11.72 20.74
CA THR A 46 -7.82 -12.70 21.16
C THR A 46 -7.34 -13.55 19.98
N ASN A 47 -8.25 -14.00 19.11
CA ASN A 47 -7.91 -14.79 17.93
C ASN A 47 -7.09 -13.99 16.91
N ILE A 48 -7.33 -12.68 16.79
CA ILE A 48 -6.48 -11.78 15.98
C ILE A 48 -5.04 -11.76 16.55
N ILE A 49 -4.88 -11.57 17.86
CA ILE A 49 -3.56 -11.52 18.50
C ILE A 49 -2.81 -12.84 18.29
N GLU A 50 -3.49 -13.97 18.53
CA GLU A 50 -2.91 -15.30 18.30
C GLU A 50 -2.50 -15.53 16.85
N TYR A 51 -3.34 -15.11 15.90
CA TYR A 51 -3.02 -15.15 14.48
C TYR A 51 -1.76 -14.34 14.17
N CYS A 52 -1.66 -13.11 14.67
CA CYS A 52 -0.51 -12.25 14.46
C CYS A 52 0.77 -12.86 15.04
N LEU A 53 0.73 -13.38 16.27
CA LEU A 53 1.86 -14.06 16.90
C LEU A 53 2.31 -15.28 16.09
N LYS A 54 1.36 -16.13 15.66
CA LYS A 54 1.64 -17.33 14.87
C LYS A 54 2.27 -17.03 13.52
N ASN A 55 1.93 -15.90 12.91
CA ASN A 55 2.40 -15.50 11.58
C ASN A 55 3.56 -14.49 11.64
N ASN A 56 4.17 -14.27 12.81
CA ASN A 56 5.25 -13.30 13.02
C ASN A 56 4.87 -11.86 12.57
N ILE A 57 3.61 -11.48 12.75
CA ILE A 57 3.14 -10.11 12.52
C ILE A 57 3.28 -9.37 13.85
N SER A 58 4.25 -8.46 13.92
CA SER A 58 4.46 -7.65 15.12
C SER A 58 3.31 -6.66 15.31
N LEU A 59 2.80 -6.56 16.54
CA LEU A 59 1.70 -5.67 16.91
C LEU A 59 2.24 -4.39 17.56
N LYS A 60 1.74 -3.25 17.12
CA LYS A 60 2.10 -1.92 17.62
C LYS A 60 1.07 -1.37 18.59
N VAL A 61 -0.21 -1.58 18.31
CA VAL A 61 -1.34 -1.09 19.13
C VAL A 61 -2.32 -2.22 19.36
N ILE A 62 -2.78 -2.35 20.60
CA ILE A 62 -3.91 -3.19 21.00
C ILE A 62 -4.79 -2.34 21.92
N ASP A 63 -5.86 -1.79 21.37
CA ASP A 63 -6.87 -1.03 22.10
C ASP A 63 -8.16 -1.84 22.15
N ARG A 64 -8.31 -2.61 23.22
CA ARG A 64 -9.51 -3.45 23.45
C ARG A 64 -10.78 -2.64 23.61
N LYS A 65 -10.68 -1.43 24.18
CA LYS A 65 -11.86 -0.58 24.44
C LYS A 65 -12.50 -0.12 23.13
N ASN A 66 -11.68 0.23 22.15
CA ASN A 66 -12.14 0.68 20.84
C ASN A 66 -12.15 -0.43 19.78
N GLY A 67 -11.83 -1.67 20.16
CA GLY A 67 -11.75 -2.81 19.23
C GLY A 67 -10.69 -2.64 18.15
N LEU A 68 -9.59 -1.93 18.42
CA LEU A 68 -8.56 -1.62 17.42
C LEU A 68 -7.29 -2.42 17.69
N ILE A 69 -6.78 -3.13 16.69
CA ILE A 69 -5.44 -3.72 16.68
C ILE A 69 -4.71 -3.22 15.45
N MET A 70 -3.46 -2.82 15.59
CA MET A 70 -2.62 -2.36 14.48
C MET A 70 -1.24 -2.99 14.56
N SER A 71 -0.72 -3.42 13.42
CA SER A 71 0.63 -3.96 13.31
C SER A 71 1.70 -2.86 13.30
N GLU A 72 2.95 -3.26 13.55
CA GLU A 72 4.11 -2.54 13.03
C GLU A 72 4.12 -2.61 11.49
N PRO A 73 4.92 -1.78 10.78
CA PRO A 73 5.01 -1.84 9.32
C PRO A 73 5.32 -3.25 8.82
N TYR A 74 4.36 -3.82 8.11
CA TYR A 74 4.39 -5.14 7.52
C TYR A 74 4.93 -5.08 6.09
N LYS A 75 5.91 -5.94 5.81
CA LYS A 75 6.50 -6.08 4.47
C LYS A 75 5.61 -6.94 3.59
N ILE A 76 5.02 -6.33 2.56
CA ILE A 76 4.31 -7.04 1.51
C ILE A 76 5.34 -7.67 0.56
N ASN A 77 5.18 -8.97 0.34
CA ASN A 77 6.08 -9.80 -0.48
C ASN A 77 5.57 -10.05 -1.91
N SER A 78 4.36 -9.58 -2.25
CA SER A 78 3.74 -9.79 -3.55
C SER A 78 2.97 -8.55 -3.99
N PHE A 79 3.36 -8.00 -5.13
CA PHE A 79 2.74 -6.82 -5.73
C PHE A 79 2.69 -6.98 -7.26
N THR A 80 1.77 -6.26 -7.89
CA THR A 80 1.62 -6.26 -9.36
C THR A 80 1.31 -4.85 -9.87
N PHE A 81 1.38 -4.66 -11.18
CA PHE A 81 0.85 -3.46 -11.82
C PHE A 81 -0.59 -3.65 -12.27
N GLU A 82 -1.24 -2.52 -12.53
CA GLU A 82 -2.49 -2.46 -13.25
C GLU A 82 -2.27 -2.54 -14.76
N SER A 83 -3.07 -3.37 -15.41
CA SER A 83 -3.17 -3.47 -16.86
C SER A 83 -3.91 -2.24 -17.44
N PRO A 84 -3.82 -1.97 -18.75
CA PRO A 84 -4.50 -0.82 -19.37
C PRO A 84 -6.02 -0.75 -19.15
N VAL A 85 -6.66 -1.91 -18.87
CA VAL A 85 -8.11 -2.06 -18.66
C VAL A 85 -8.53 -1.97 -17.19
N GLY A 86 -7.62 -1.67 -16.26
CA GLY A 86 -7.97 -1.44 -14.85
C GLY A 86 -8.05 -2.70 -13.98
N ILE A 87 -7.41 -3.81 -14.41
CA ILE A 87 -7.32 -5.05 -13.60
C ILE A 87 -5.87 -5.35 -13.24
N PRO A 88 -5.60 -6.04 -12.10
CA PRO A 88 -4.28 -6.53 -11.76
C PRO A 88 -3.72 -7.45 -12.86
N GLU A 89 -2.45 -7.26 -13.22
CA GLU A 89 -1.75 -8.19 -14.13
C GLU A 89 -1.57 -9.58 -13.51
N ASP A 90 -1.32 -9.63 -12.19
CA ASP A 90 -1.39 -10.84 -11.38
C ASP A 90 -2.56 -10.72 -10.39
N SER A 91 -3.59 -11.55 -10.58
CA SER A 91 -4.79 -11.57 -9.73
C SER A 91 -4.54 -12.13 -8.33
N SER A 92 -3.40 -12.79 -8.10
CA SER A 92 -2.99 -13.32 -6.79
C SER A 92 -2.11 -12.34 -6.00
N ALA A 93 -1.71 -11.22 -6.62
CA ALA A 93 -0.90 -10.22 -5.94
C ALA A 93 -1.67 -9.57 -4.78
N ARG A 94 -0.96 -9.24 -3.71
CA ARG A 94 -1.56 -8.65 -2.49
C ARG A 94 -1.81 -7.15 -2.58
N VAL A 95 -0.99 -6.47 -3.37
CA VAL A 95 -1.10 -5.03 -3.61
C VAL A 95 -0.89 -4.72 -5.07
N ILE A 96 -1.49 -3.63 -5.52
CA ILE A 96 -1.26 -3.06 -6.83
C ILE A 96 -0.48 -1.76 -6.69
N VAL A 97 0.47 -1.56 -7.59
CA VAL A 97 1.34 -0.39 -7.61
C VAL A 97 1.12 0.39 -8.91
N GLY A 98 1.05 1.71 -8.79
CA GLY A 98 0.97 2.61 -9.93
C GLY A 98 2.22 2.52 -10.82
N ARG A 99 2.04 2.71 -12.13
CA ARG A 99 3.17 2.80 -13.07
C ARG A 99 3.61 4.26 -13.19
N GLU A 100 4.80 4.56 -12.69
CA GLU A 100 5.47 5.82 -12.99
C GLU A 100 6.33 5.65 -14.25
N LYS A 101 6.15 6.55 -15.23
CA LYS A 101 7.05 6.63 -16.39
C LYS A 101 7.83 7.93 -16.30
N LEU A 102 9.13 7.81 -16.03
CA LEU A 102 10.07 8.85 -16.40
C LEU A 102 10.50 8.59 -17.85
N LYS A 103 10.72 9.65 -18.62
CA LYS A 103 11.16 9.55 -20.01
C LYS A 103 12.38 8.62 -20.07
N ASN A 104 12.24 7.47 -20.76
CA ASN A 104 13.23 6.38 -20.91
C ASN A 104 13.46 5.43 -19.73
N TYR A 105 12.64 5.45 -18.66
CA TYR A 105 12.79 4.55 -17.52
C TYR A 105 11.46 3.89 -17.11
N SER A 106 11.51 2.60 -16.80
CA SER A 106 10.45 1.87 -16.09
C SER A 106 10.85 1.66 -14.63
N TYR A 107 9.93 1.92 -13.71
CA TYR A 107 10.12 1.66 -12.29
C TYR A 107 9.40 0.38 -11.88
N GLY A 108 10.08 -0.41 -11.06
CA GLY A 108 9.53 -1.56 -10.34
C GLY A 108 9.58 -1.32 -8.85
N ALA A 109 8.51 -1.64 -8.14
CA ALA A 109 8.56 -1.66 -6.69
C ALA A 109 9.57 -2.74 -6.25
N GLU A 110 10.36 -2.43 -5.23
CA GLU A 110 11.29 -3.37 -4.59
C GLU A 110 10.74 -3.81 -3.24
N LEU A 111 10.08 -2.89 -2.55
CA LEU A 111 9.55 -3.07 -1.23
C LEU A 111 8.22 -2.33 -1.12
N VAL A 112 7.20 -3.01 -0.60
CA VAL A 112 5.97 -2.34 -0.17
C VAL A 112 5.81 -2.59 1.33
N LEU A 113 5.64 -1.50 2.09
CA LEU A 113 5.34 -1.53 3.52
C LEU A 113 3.91 -1.05 3.75
N THR A 114 3.25 -1.60 4.76
CA THR A 114 1.88 -1.21 5.15
C THR A 114 1.66 -1.51 6.62
N ASP A 115 0.78 -0.77 7.29
CA ASP A 115 0.24 -1.19 8.57
C ASP A 115 -0.99 -2.08 8.30
N ILE A 116 -1.11 -3.20 9.00
CA ILE A 116 -2.34 -4.02 9.00
C ILE A 116 -3.19 -3.54 10.17
N VAL A 117 -4.40 -3.08 9.86
CA VAL A 117 -5.35 -2.58 10.84
C VAL A 117 -6.53 -3.53 10.93
N PHE A 118 -6.86 -3.92 12.15
CA PHE A 118 -8.01 -4.71 12.51
C PHE A 118 -8.96 -3.84 13.34
N GLN A 119 -10.21 -3.75 12.90
CA GLN A 119 -11.28 -3.08 13.64
C GLN A 119 -12.36 -4.10 13.97
N VAL A 120 -12.60 -4.29 15.26
CA VAL A 120 -13.66 -5.15 15.80
C VAL A 120 -14.78 -4.26 16.33
N LYS A 121 -16.02 -4.61 16.02
CA LYS A 121 -17.21 -3.94 16.54
C LYS A 121 -18.26 -4.96 16.92
N GLU A 122 -18.86 -4.80 18.09
CA GLU A 122 -19.94 -5.66 18.57
C GLU A 122 -21.28 -4.92 18.53
N GLU A 123 -22.25 -5.51 17.85
CA GLU A 123 -23.62 -5.01 17.75
C GLU A 123 -24.59 -6.18 17.89
N GLU A 124 -25.54 -6.07 18.83
CA GLU A 124 -26.68 -7.00 18.96
C GLU A 124 -26.27 -8.50 18.96
N ASN A 125 -25.27 -8.86 19.79
CA ASN A 125 -24.70 -10.20 19.93
C ASN A 125 -23.96 -10.75 18.69
N ARG A 126 -23.61 -9.88 17.73
CA ARG A 126 -22.75 -10.22 16.61
C ARG A 126 -21.51 -9.36 16.64
N THR A 127 -20.37 -9.97 16.35
CA THR A 127 -19.11 -9.26 16.26
C THR A 127 -18.70 -9.15 14.80
N SER A 128 -18.53 -7.95 14.31
CA SER A 128 -17.89 -7.70 13.02
C SER A 128 -16.39 -7.46 13.20
N MET A 129 -15.60 -7.97 12.26
CA MET A 129 -14.17 -7.71 12.16
C MET A 129 -13.88 -7.19 10.76
N THR A 130 -13.26 -6.03 10.70
CA THR A 130 -12.77 -5.40 9.48
C THR A 130 -11.25 -5.46 9.46
N VAL A 131 -10.67 -5.91 8.35
CA VAL A 131 -9.23 -5.88 8.09
C VAL A 131 -8.96 -4.90 6.96
N MET A 132 -7.97 -4.03 7.14
CA MET A 132 -7.59 -2.99 6.18
C MET A 132 -6.07 -2.80 6.15
N LEU A 133 -5.53 -2.47 4.98
CA LEU A 133 -4.12 -2.10 4.79
C LEU A 133 -4.01 -0.58 4.76
N ALA A 134 -3.34 -0.01 5.76
CA ALA A 134 -3.17 1.43 5.94
C ALA A 134 -1.72 1.86 5.72
N ASN A 135 -1.51 3.16 5.45
CA ASN A 135 -0.18 3.76 5.32
C ASN A 135 0.74 3.03 4.33
N MET A 136 0.19 2.55 3.22
CA MET A 136 0.95 1.84 2.20
C MET A 136 2.00 2.74 1.56
N VAL A 137 3.25 2.28 1.56
CA VAL A 137 4.38 2.95 0.91
C VAL A 137 5.13 1.95 0.05
N GLY A 138 5.26 2.25 -1.25
CA GLY A 138 6.05 1.48 -2.19
C GLY A 138 7.39 2.16 -2.47
N TYR A 139 8.50 1.47 -2.23
CA TYR A 139 9.84 1.92 -2.59
C TYR A 139 10.21 1.33 -3.95
N ILE A 140 10.72 2.18 -4.86
CA ILE A 140 11.12 1.76 -6.20
C ILE A 140 12.63 1.82 -6.39
N TYR A 141 13.15 0.85 -7.15
CA TYR A 141 14.51 0.89 -7.68
C TYR A 141 14.53 1.45 -9.10
N GLN A 142 15.47 2.36 -9.38
CA GLN A 142 15.74 2.81 -10.73
C GLN A 142 16.76 1.88 -11.40
N LYS A 143 16.32 1.05 -12.34
CA LYS A 143 17.24 0.28 -13.20
C LYS A 143 17.76 1.18 -14.34
N ALA A 144 18.45 2.26 -13.99
CA ALA A 144 19.26 3.01 -14.94
C ALA A 144 20.60 2.30 -15.12
N ALA A 145 21.17 2.36 -16.33
CA ALA A 145 22.41 1.70 -16.70
C ALA A 145 23.63 2.06 -15.82
N TYR A 146 23.55 3.08 -14.95
CA TYR A 146 24.62 3.46 -14.03
C TYR A 146 24.08 4.02 -12.68
N THR A 147 24.21 3.20 -11.62
CA THR A 147 24.72 3.55 -10.26
C THR A 147 24.08 4.63 -9.37
N HIS A 148 22.77 4.92 -9.40
CA HIS A 148 22.17 5.72 -8.32
C HIS A 148 20.81 5.19 -7.82
N MET A 149 20.79 4.74 -6.56
CA MET A 149 19.57 4.54 -5.78
C MET A 149 18.96 5.92 -5.46
N ARG A 150 17.92 6.32 -6.19
CA ARG A 150 16.99 7.35 -5.69
C ARG A 150 15.81 6.63 -5.08
N GLY A 151 15.71 6.66 -3.75
CA GLY A 151 14.55 6.16 -3.01
C GLY A 151 13.32 7.00 -3.32
N MET A 152 12.70 6.76 -4.47
CA MET A 152 11.42 7.35 -4.82
C MET A 152 10.32 6.50 -4.18
N CYS A 153 9.34 7.17 -3.56
CA CYS A 153 8.14 6.52 -3.06
C CYS A 153 7.07 6.57 -4.16
N LEU A 154 6.48 5.43 -4.50
CA LEU A 154 5.31 5.38 -5.37
C LEU A 154 4.14 6.05 -4.68
N LYS A 155 3.51 6.99 -5.38
CA LYS A 155 2.38 7.76 -4.83
C LYS A 155 1.07 6.97 -4.76
N GLU A 156 0.89 5.96 -5.61
CA GLU A 156 -0.29 5.10 -5.54
C GLU A 156 0.10 3.64 -5.34
N VAL A 157 -0.26 3.16 -4.15
CA VAL A 157 -0.24 1.76 -3.78
C VAL A 157 -1.62 1.47 -3.20
N ARG A 158 -2.28 0.41 -3.69
CA ARG A 158 -3.60 -0.01 -3.20
C ARG A 158 -3.61 -1.49 -2.91
N SER A 159 -4.44 -1.90 -1.96
CA SER A 159 -4.70 -3.33 -1.72
C SER A 159 -5.44 -3.94 -2.91
N THR A 160 -5.21 -5.21 -3.20
CA THR A 160 -6.10 -5.99 -4.08
C THR A 160 -7.21 -6.68 -3.31
N GLY A 161 -7.15 -6.66 -1.98
CA GLY A 161 -8.03 -7.39 -1.08
C GLY A 161 -7.66 -8.84 -0.84
N PHE A 162 -6.59 -9.32 -1.47
CA PHE A 162 -6.21 -10.73 -1.38
C PHE A 162 -5.62 -11.07 -0.01
N LEU A 163 -4.79 -10.18 0.56
CA LEU A 163 -4.15 -10.42 1.86
C LEU A 163 -5.18 -10.41 3.00
N GLU A 164 -6.11 -9.47 2.98
CA GLU A 164 -7.15 -9.31 4.00
C GLU A 164 -8.06 -10.54 4.05
N LYS A 165 -8.45 -11.07 2.88
CA LYS A 165 -9.17 -12.35 2.79
C LYS A 165 -8.38 -13.51 3.38
N GLN A 166 -7.08 -13.60 3.09
CA GLN A 166 -6.20 -14.64 3.65
C GLN A 166 -6.10 -14.56 5.17
N ILE A 167 -5.99 -13.33 5.71
CA ILE A 167 -5.95 -13.08 7.15
C ILE A 167 -7.27 -13.52 7.80
N ILE A 168 -8.40 -13.05 7.27
CA ILE A 168 -9.73 -13.41 7.78
C ILE A 168 -9.93 -14.92 7.77
N ALA A 169 -9.57 -15.62 6.68
CA ALA A 169 -9.70 -17.08 6.61
C ALA A 169 -8.79 -17.83 7.60
N GLY A 170 -7.71 -17.19 8.06
CA GLY A 170 -6.78 -17.74 9.05
C GLY A 170 -7.20 -17.52 10.50
N ILE A 171 -8.13 -16.60 10.77
CA ILE A 171 -8.67 -16.31 12.10
C ILE A 171 -9.96 -17.12 12.25
N LYS A 172 -9.95 -18.11 13.15
CA LYS A 172 -11.09 -19.01 13.43
C LYS A 172 -11.69 -18.71 14.78
#